data_AF-A0A662ILN5-F1
#
_entry.id   AF-A0A662ILN5-F1
#
_cell.length_a   1.000
_cell.length_b   1.000
_cell.length_c   1.000
_cell.angle_alpha   90.00
_cell.angle_beta   90.00
_cell.angle_gamma   90.00
#
_symmetry.space_group_name_H-M   'P 1'
#
loop_
_entity.id
_entity.type
_entity.pdbx_description
1 polymer ?
#
loop_
_entity_poly.entity_id
_entity_poly.type
_entity_poly.pdbx_seq_one_letter_code
_entity_poly.pdbx_strand_id
1 'polypeptide(L)'
;MLRVMALRFKLSVCAYIMWVLFAFLILLVLPLYAQRNNSLTKMFYPREYPEIKVSTAEASWSRTLKVFIPFEMPEGRDPKSFNVRVSVGFEIHANMNVKARSITVMFIMLCNGKEFHRIKESVEVNVRFAVQHGEDKNPILVPSSLLKPGENMLEILIIISSRAEEKSPCNVSFKVIEKFSVDGSGPLTYVKVGPKDLDRDGIYDINDPLPNLNNVLVFSILSIAPLPSLIRRRNRNHGYSAKHLN
;
A
#
# COMPACT_ATOMS: atom_id res chain seq x y z
N MET A 1 -34.27 47.61 -20.17
CA MET A 1 -32.99 47.43 -19.45
C MET A 1 -33.02 46.25 -18.46
N LEU A 2 -34.01 46.17 -17.55
CA LEU A 2 -34.15 45.09 -16.54
C LEU A 2 -34.19 43.65 -17.12
N ARG A 3 -34.92 43.40 -18.21
CA ARG A 3 -34.98 42.07 -18.86
C ARG A 3 -33.61 41.60 -19.39
N VAL A 4 -32.81 42.52 -19.93
CA VAL A 4 -31.46 42.23 -20.45
C VAL A 4 -30.50 41.90 -19.30
N MET A 5 -30.60 42.60 -18.18
CA MET A 5 -29.79 42.31 -16.98
C MET A 5 -30.16 40.96 -16.36
N ALA A 6 -31.45 40.64 -16.28
CA ALA A 6 -31.92 39.34 -15.79
C ALA A 6 -31.45 38.18 -16.68
N LEU A 7 -31.48 38.34 -18.01
CA LEU A 7 -30.98 37.34 -18.96
C LEU A 7 -29.47 37.09 -18.79
N ARG A 8 -28.66 38.15 -18.68
CA ARG A 8 -27.21 38.05 -18.46
C ARG A 8 -26.85 37.34 -17.15
N PHE A 9 -27.62 37.61 -16.09
CA PHE A 9 -27.44 36.91 -14.81
C PHE A 9 -27.76 35.42 -14.94
N LYS A 10 -28.90 35.06 -15.55
CA LYS A 10 -29.28 33.67 -15.81
C LYS A 10 -28.21 32.93 -16.62
N LEU A 11 -27.72 33.54 -17.71
CA LEU A 11 -26.64 32.98 -18.51
C LEU A 11 -25.34 32.77 -17.72
N SER A 12 -25.00 33.72 -16.84
CA SER A 12 -23.81 33.59 -15.97
C SER A 12 -23.96 32.44 -14.96
N VAL A 13 -25.16 32.23 -14.42
CA VAL A 13 -25.45 31.11 -13.53
C VAL A 13 -25.41 29.79 -14.28
N CYS A 14 -26.00 29.70 -15.48
CA CYS A 14 -25.92 28.50 -16.32
C CYS A 14 -24.48 28.15 -16.68
N ALA A 15 -23.67 29.13 -17.09
CA ALA A 15 -22.26 28.92 -17.39
C ALA A 15 -21.48 28.42 -16.18
N TYR A 16 -21.77 28.95 -14.98
CA TYR A 16 -21.17 28.49 -13.74
C TYR A 16 -21.56 27.04 -13.39
N ILE A 17 -22.83 26.67 -13.53
CA ILE A 17 -23.28 25.29 -13.31
C ILE A 17 -22.57 24.33 -14.28
N MET A 18 -22.49 24.69 -15.56
CA MET A 18 -21.78 23.90 -16.56
C MET A 18 -20.29 23.74 -16.22
N TRP A 19 -19.64 24.80 -15.73
CA TRP A 19 -18.25 24.76 -15.27
C TRP A 19 -18.06 23.78 -14.11
N VAL A 20 -18.92 23.85 -13.08
CA VAL A 20 -18.85 22.95 -11.92
C VAL A 20 -19.06 21.51 -12.34
N LEU A 21 -20.06 21.23 -13.19
CA LEU A 21 -20.33 19.88 -13.71
C LEU A 21 -19.14 19.35 -14.52
N PHE A 22 -18.53 20.19 -15.35
CA PHE A 22 -17.36 19.82 -16.14
C PHE A 22 -16.15 19.51 -15.25
N ALA A 23 -15.86 20.36 -14.26
CA ALA A 23 -14.78 20.13 -13.31
C ALA A 23 -15.01 18.85 -12.48
N PHE A 24 -16.24 18.60 -12.03
CA PHE A 24 -16.61 17.36 -11.34
C PHE A 24 -16.36 16.13 -12.20
N LEU A 25 -16.74 16.20 -13.47
CA LEU A 25 -16.65 15.07 -14.40
C LEU A 25 -15.18 14.72 -14.71
N ILE A 26 -14.33 15.73 -14.93
CA ILE A 26 -12.90 15.52 -15.23
C ILE A 26 -12.09 15.12 -14.01
N LEU A 27 -12.32 15.78 -12.87
CA LEU A 27 -11.48 15.56 -11.69
C LEU A 27 -11.86 14.29 -10.92
N LEU A 28 -13.12 13.85 -10.99
CA LEU A 28 -13.60 12.73 -10.16
C LEU A 28 -14.23 11.60 -10.97
N VAL A 29 -15.23 11.88 -11.82
CA VAL A 29 -16.02 10.82 -12.47
C VAL A 29 -15.22 10.01 -13.47
N LEU A 30 -14.53 10.67 -14.41
CA LEU A 30 -13.74 10.00 -15.44
C LEU A 30 -12.56 9.19 -14.84
N PRO A 31 -11.76 9.74 -13.90
CA PRO A 31 -10.69 8.98 -13.25
C PRO A 31 -11.19 7.74 -12.50
N LEU A 32 -12.27 7.88 -11.71
CA LEU A 32 -12.86 6.74 -10.98
C LEU A 32 -13.42 5.67 -11.92
N TYR A 33 -14.03 6.07 -13.04
CA TYR A 33 -14.49 5.14 -14.06
C TYR A 33 -13.32 4.37 -14.70
N ALA A 34 -12.25 5.07 -15.07
CA ALA A 34 -11.04 4.46 -15.62
C ALA A 34 -10.37 3.50 -14.63
N GLN A 35 -10.37 3.83 -13.34
CA GLN A 35 -9.85 2.99 -12.27
C GLN A 35 -10.68 1.72 -12.05
N ARG A 36 -12.01 1.84 -11.99
CA ARG A 36 -12.91 0.71 -11.72
C ARG A 36 -12.76 -0.41 -12.76
N ASN A 37 -12.49 -0.04 -14.01
CA ASN A 37 -12.32 -0.98 -15.10
C ASN A 37 -10.91 -1.58 -15.20
N ASN A 38 -9.96 -1.15 -14.36
CA ASN A 38 -8.58 -1.61 -14.35
C ASN A 38 -8.22 -2.18 -12.96
N SER A 39 -8.43 -3.48 -12.75
CA SER A 39 -7.86 -4.15 -11.58
C SER A 39 -6.34 -4.24 -11.72
N LEU A 40 -5.65 -3.24 -11.17
CA LEU A 40 -4.19 -3.12 -11.22
C LEU A 40 -3.49 -3.76 -10.02
N THR A 41 -4.25 -4.28 -9.06
CA THR A 41 -3.69 -4.95 -7.89
C THR A 41 -3.51 -6.43 -8.18
N LYS A 42 -2.27 -6.92 -8.07
CA LYS A 42 -1.91 -8.33 -8.22
C LYS A 42 -1.20 -8.83 -6.96
N MET A 43 -1.47 -10.07 -6.59
CA MET A 43 -0.77 -10.76 -5.49
C MET A 43 0.06 -11.91 -6.07
N PHE A 44 1.25 -12.08 -5.55
CA PHE A 44 2.21 -13.10 -5.94
C PHE A 44 2.67 -13.86 -4.70
N TYR A 45 2.87 -15.16 -4.84
CA TYR A 45 3.15 -16.07 -3.72
C TYR A 45 4.49 -16.81 -3.93
N PRO A 46 5.12 -17.28 -2.84
CA PRO A 46 6.27 -18.16 -2.93
C PRO A 46 5.99 -19.36 -3.84
N ARG A 47 7.02 -19.78 -4.60
CA ARG A 47 6.95 -21.06 -5.35
C ARG A 47 6.85 -22.25 -4.39
N GLU A 48 7.54 -22.15 -3.26
CA GLU A 48 7.60 -23.17 -2.23
C GLU A 48 7.58 -22.51 -0.85
N TYR A 49 7.04 -23.23 0.13
CA TYR A 49 6.97 -22.82 1.53
C TYR A 49 7.92 -23.69 2.35
N PRO A 50 9.20 -23.30 2.45
CA PRO A 50 10.22 -24.17 3.04
C PRO A 50 10.00 -24.37 4.54
N GLU A 51 10.37 -25.56 5.01
CA GLU A 51 10.39 -25.94 6.41
C GLU A 51 11.78 -26.48 6.78
N ILE A 52 12.27 -26.12 7.97
CA ILE A 52 13.44 -26.75 8.59
C ILE A 52 13.01 -27.44 9.87
N LYS A 53 13.46 -28.68 10.03
CA LYS A 53 13.40 -29.42 11.29
C LYS A 53 14.83 -29.64 11.77
N VAL A 54 15.13 -29.16 12.98
CA VAL A 54 16.42 -29.35 13.64
C VAL A 54 16.19 -30.18 14.88
N SER A 55 16.91 -31.30 14.97
CA SER A 55 17.08 -32.08 16.19
C SER A 55 18.56 -32.09 16.52
N THR A 56 18.95 -31.47 17.64
CA THR A 56 20.36 -31.35 18.02
C THR A 56 20.52 -31.19 19.54
N ALA A 57 21.70 -31.56 20.04
CA ALA A 57 22.13 -31.30 21.42
C ALA A 57 23.25 -30.24 21.49
N GLU A 58 23.72 -29.74 20.34
CA GLU A 58 24.73 -28.66 20.29
C GLU A 58 24.21 -27.43 21.02
N ALA A 59 25.05 -26.71 21.77
CA ALA A 59 24.63 -25.50 22.48
C ALA A 59 24.23 -24.36 21.52
N SER A 60 24.93 -24.26 20.39
CA SER A 60 24.67 -23.26 19.36
C SER A 60 24.60 -23.87 17.97
N TRP A 61 23.63 -23.43 17.18
CA TRP A 61 23.52 -23.81 15.78
C TRP A 61 22.91 -22.68 14.96
N SER A 62 23.15 -22.69 13.65
CA SER A 62 22.49 -21.81 12.70
C SER A 62 22.11 -22.54 11.43
N ARG A 63 20.97 -22.17 10.86
CA ARG A 63 20.45 -22.66 9.59
C ARG A 63 19.91 -21.50 8.78
N THR A 64 19.93 -21.66 7.46
CA THR A 64 19.45 -20.65 6.53
C THR A 64 18.41 -21.26 5.60
N LEU A 65 17.29 -20.57 5.45
CA LEU A 65 16.27 -20.82 4.45
C LEU A 65 16.26 -19.70 3.43
N LYS A 66 15.79 -20.04 2.23
CA LYS A 66 15.56 -19.08 1.16
C LYS A 66 14.15 -19.24 0.64
N VAL A 67 13.44 -18.13 0.49
CA VAL A 67 12.12 -18.07 -0.14
C VAL A 67 12.23 -17.19 -1.37
N PHE A 68 11.69 -17.66 -2.49
CA PHE A 68 11.67 -16.92 -3.74
C PHE A 68 10.23 -16.63 -4.16
N ILE A 69 9.92 -15.36 -4.37
CA ILE A 69 8.63 -14.88 -4.86
C ILE A 69 8.86 -14.14 -6.18
N PRO A 70 8.65 -14.80 -7.33
CA PRO A 70 8.64 -14.10 -8.61
C PRO A 70 7.39 -13.23 -8.69
N PHE A 71 7.54 -12.00 -9.18
CA PHE A 71 6.42 -11.10 -9.40
C PHE A 71 6.64 -10.26 -10.65
N GLU A 72 5.55 -9.75 -11.21
CA GLU A 72 5.60 -9.00 -12.45
C GLU A 72 4.99 -7.62 -12.28
N MET A 73 5.67 -6.61 -12.81
CA MET A 73 5.15 -5.25 -12.91
C MET A 73 4.18 -5.16 -14.08
N PRO A 74 3.07 -4.40 -13.95
CA PRO A 74 2.12 -4.23 -15.07
C PRO A 74 2.81 -3.70 -16.33
N GLU A 75 2.56 -4.37 -17.46
CA GLU A 75 3.19 -4.05 -18.74
C GLU A 75 2.93 -2.60 -19.18
N GLY A 76 3.93 -2.01 -19.83
CA GLY A 76 3.82 -0.68 -20.42
C GLY A 76 3.70 0.47 -19.42
N ARG A 77 3.87 0.23 -18.10
CA ARG A 77 3.75 1.25 -17.06
C ARG A 77 5.05 1.45 -16.29
N ASP A 78 5.27 2.68 -15.81
CA ASP A 78 6.44 3.01 -14.99
C ASP A 78 6.34 2.30 -13.62
N PRO A 79 7.35 1.50 -13.22
CA PRO A 79 7.38 0.89 -11.89
C PRO A 79 7.26 1.88 -10.73
N LYS A 80 7.63 3.15 -10.93
CA LYS A 80 7.51 4.19 -9.91
C LYS A 80 6.06 4.52 -9.54
N SER A 81 5.09 4.22 -10.42
CA SER A 81 3.65 4.44 -10.18
C SER A 81 3.00 3.35 -9.33
N PHE A 82 3.76 2.35 -8.88
CA PHE A 82 3.25 1.22 -8.11
C PHE A 82 3.91 1.12 -6.73
N ASN A 83 3.11 0.68 -5.77
CA ASN A 83 3.55 0.19 -4.48
C ASN A 83 3.69 -1.32 -4.55
N VAL A 84 4.87 -1.82 -4.18
CA VAL A 84 5.15 -3.24 -4.02
C VAL A 84 5.31 -3.50 -2.53
N ARG A 85 4.31 -4.16 -1.94
CA ARG A 85 4.27 -4.53 -0.52
C ARG A 85 4.69 -5.98 -0.36
N VAL A 86 5.49 -6.26 0.66
CA VAL A 86 5.87 -7.61 1.06
C VAL A 86 5.22 -7.92 2.40
N SER A 87 4.59 -9.08 2.49
CA SER A 87 4.18 -9.67 3.76
C SER A 87 4.89 -11.02 3.92
N VAL A 88 5.32 -11.33 5.15
CA VAL A 88 6.00 -12.58 5.47
C VAL A 88 5.39 -13.16 6.73
N GLY A 89 4.89 -14.39 6.62
CA GLY A 89 4.35 -15.18 7.73
C GLY A 89 5.24 -16.37 8.03
N PHE A 90 5.51 -16.60 9.32
CA PHE A 90 6.25 -17.78 9.76
C PHE A 90 5.69 -18.35 11.06
N GLU A 91 5.96 -19.63 11.26
CA GLU A 91 5.59 -20.37 12.46
C GLU A 91 6.80 -21.14 12.99
N ILE A 92 7.00 -21.09 14.31
CA ILE A 92 8.09 -21.75 15.03
C ILE A 92 7.49 -22.63 16.11
N HIS A 93 7.84 -23.91 16.05
CA HIS A 93 7.50 -24.90 17.05
C HIS A 93 8.80 -25.38 17.69
N ALA A 94 9.08 -24.92 18.90
CA ALA A 94 10.23 -25.36 19.67
C ALA A 94 9.78 -26.18 20.87
N ASN A 95 10.23 -27.43 20.96
CA ASN A 95 10.09 -28.25 22.15
C ASN A 95 11.47 -28.38 22.82
N MET A 96 11.61 -27.76 24.00
CA MET A 96 12.87 -27.67 24.73
C MET A 96 12.68 -28.14 26.17
N ASN A 97 13.39 -29.20 26.55
CA ASN A 97 13.29 -29.77 27.89
C ASN A 97 14.16 -29.03 28.94
N VAL A 98 14.91 -27.99 28.58
CA VAL A 98 15.95 -27.38 29.44
C VAL A 98 15.95 -25.84 29.37
N LYS A 99 16.43 -25.20 30.45
CA LYS A 99 16.51 -23.74 30.68
C LYS A 99 17.19 -22.94 29.56
N ALA A 100 16.73 -21.70 29.39
CA ALA A 100 17.36 -20.54 28.74
C ALA A 100 18.05 -20.76 27.37
N ARG A 101 17.31 -21.29 26.39
CA ARG A 101 17.74 -21.30 24.98
C ARG A 101 17.03 -20.19 24.20
N SER A 102 17.80 -19.24 23.68
CA SER A 102 17.25 -18.20 22.80
C SER A 102 17.23 -18.70 21.36
N ILE A 103 16.15 -18.40 20.64
CA ILE A 103 16.10 -18.49 19.17
C ILE A 103 16.01 -17.08 18.63
N THR A 104 16.93 -16.75 17.73
CA THR A 104 16.88 -15.52 16.93
C THR A 104 16.59 -15.89 15.49
N VAL A 105 15.63 -15.20 14.90
CA VAL A 105 15.30 -15.29 13.48
C VAL A 105 15.58 -13.95 12.82
N MET A 106 16.39 -13.96 11.77
CA MET A 106 16.72 -12.78 11.00
C MET A 106 16.20 -12.96 9.57
N PHE A 107 15.35 -12.05 9.14
CA PHE A 107 14.87 -11.96 7.76
C PHE A 107 15.68 -10.89 7.04
N ILE A 108 16.30 -11.24 5.93
CA ILE A 108 16.95 -10.30 5.01
C ILE A 108 16.17 -10.36 3.71
N MET A 109 15.58 -9.24 3.31
CA MET A 109 14.79 -9.14 2.09
C MET A 109 15.60 -8.48 1.00
N LEU A 110 15.66 -9.16 -0.15
CA LEU A 110 16.35 -8.70 -1.34
C LEU A 110 15.36 -8.62 -2.49
N CYS A 111 15.44 -7.54 -3.26
CA CYS A 111 14.74 -7.43 -4.54
C CYS A 111 15.79 -7.40 -5.64
N ASN A 112 15.68 -8.30 -6.62
CA ASN A 112 16.60 -8.40 -7.75
C ASN A 112 18.08 -8.47 -7.30
N GLY A 113 18.36 -9.21 -6.22
CA GLY A 113 19.69 -9.40 -5.66
C GLY A 113 20.22 -8.27 -4.76
N LYS A 114 19.43 -7.21 -4.51
CA LYS A 114 19.82 -6.08 -3.65
C LYS A 114 19.01 -6.07 -2.36
N GLU A 115 19.69 -6.09 -1.22
CA GLU A 115 19.08 -5.96 0.11
C GLU A 115 18.39 -4.60 0.25
N PHE A 116 17.19 -4.59 0.83
CA PHE A 116 16.45 -3.35 1.10
C PHE A 116 15.79 -3.31 2.49
N HIS A 117 15.64 -4.46 3.14
CA HIS A 117 15.02 -4.53 4.46
C HIS A 117 15.54 -5.70 5.28
N ARG A 118 15.58 -5.50 6.60
CA ARG A 118 16.00 -6.52 7.56
C ARG A 118 15.12 -6.48 8.80
N ILE A 119 14.67 -7.65 9.24
CA ILE A 119 13.89 -7.84 10.46
C ILE A 119 14.65 -8.83 11.34
N LYS A 120 14.69 -8.56 12.64
CA LYS A 120 15.28 -9.46 13.63
C LYS A 120 14.28 -9.68 14.74
N GLU A 121 13.85 -10.92 14.89
CA GLU A 121 13.00 -11.38 15.96
C GLU A 121 13.79 -12.28 16.91
N SER A 122 13.55 -12.15 18.20
CA SER A 122 14.14 -13.01 19.22
C SER A 122 13.01 -13.56 20.09
N VAL A 123 12.97 -14.88 20.22
CA VAL A 123 11.90 -15.59 20.91
C VAL A 123 12.52 -16.38 22.06
N GLU A 124 11.91 -16.24 23.23
CA GLU A 124 12.25 -16.99 24.45
C GLU A 124 11.43 -18.29 24.56
N VAL A 125 11.88 -19.19 25.45
CA VAL A 125 11.65 -20.65 25.47
C VAL A 125 10.17 -21.08 25.60
N ASN A 126 9.82 -22.26 25.04
CA ASN A 126 8.56 -23.01 25.20
C ASN A 126 7.30 -22.41 24.57
N VAL A 127 7.42 -21.79 23.40
CA VAL A 127 6.29 -21.15 22.73
C VAL A 127 6.10 -21.74 21.33
N ARG A 128 4.87 -22.15 21.01
CA ARG A 128 4.39 -22.17 19.62
C ARG A 128 4.12 -20.73 19.23
N PHE A 129 4.93 -20.21 18.32
CA PHE A 129 4.90 -18.81 17.96
C PHE A 129 4.66 -18.67 16.47
N ALA A 130 3.69 -17.85 16.09
CA ALA A 130 3.43 -17.53 14.71
C ALA A 130 3.35 -16.01 14.57
N VAL A 131 4.05 -15.46 13.57
CA VAL A 131 4.12 -14.01 13.34
C VAL A 131 3.94 -13.72 11.88
N GLN A 132 3.25 -12.62 11.63
CA GLN A 132 3.18 -11.98 10.34
C GLN A 132 3.85 -10.60 10.42
N HIS A 133 4.74 -10.32 9.47
CA HIS A 133 5.28 -8.99 9.21
C HIS A 133 4.75 -8.43 7.89
N GLY A 134 4.74 -7.09 7.77
CA GLY A 134 4.32 -6.41 6.56
C GLY A 134 2.80 -6.25 6.39
N GLU A 135 2.04 -6.27 7.49
CA GLU A 135 0.61 -5.93 7.49
C GLU A 135 0.37 -4.46 7.10
N ASP A 136 -0.88 -4.13 6.75
CA ASP A 136 -1.28 -2.79 6.30
C ASP A 136 -0.93 -1.66 7.30
N LYS A 137 -0.78 -1.96 8.60
CA LYS A 137 -0.35 -0.98 9.60
C LYS A 137 1.15 -0.67 9.57
N ASN A 138 1.98 -1.63 9.16
CA ASN A 138 3.45 -1.51 9.04
C ASN A 138 3.93 -2.23 7.78
N PRO A 139 3.63 -1.70 6.58
CA PRO A 139 3.92 -2.36 5.33
C PRO A 139 5.43 -2.34 5.05
N ILE A 140 5.96 -3.47 4.56
CA ILE A 140 7.32 -3.53 4.06
C ILE A 140 7.28 -3.18 2.57
N LEU A 141 7.82 -2.01 2.21
CA LEU A 141 7.78 -1.51 0.84
C LEU A 141 9.10 -1.78 0.12
N VAL A 142 9.02 -2.33 -1.09
CA VAL A 142 10.18 -2.43 -1.98
C VAL A 142 10.43 -1.04 -2.58
N PRO A 143 11.66 -0.49 -2.46
CA PRO A 143 12.00 0.77 -3.11
C PRO A 143 11.83 0.69 -4.63
N SER A 144 11.20 1.69 -5.23
CA SER A 144 10.97 1.74 -6.68
C SER A 144 12.27 1.73 -7.50
N SER A 145 13.38 2.15 -6.91
CA SER A 145 14.72 2.09 -7.53
C SER A 145 15.25 0.66 -7.73
N LEU A 146 14.67 -0.34 -7.06
CA LEU A 146 15.03 -1.75 -7.21
C LEU A 146 14.14 -2.50 -8.20
N LEU A 147 13.02 -1.90 -8.60
CA LEU A 147 12.04 -2.48 -9.50
C LEU A 147 12.44 -2.29 -10.96
N LYS A 148 12.17 -3.30 -11.78
CA LYS A 148 12.35 -3.28 -13.23
C LYS A 148 11.01 -3.43 -13.93
N PRO A 149 10.84 -2.92 -15.15
CA PRO A 149 9.70 -3.30 -16.00
C PRO A 149 9.67 -4.82 -16.21
N GLY A 150 8.47 -5.41 -16.22
CA GLY A 150 8.28 -6.86 -16.39
C GLY A 150 8.63 -7.67 -15.14
N GLU A 151 9.35 -8.77 -15.32
CA GLU A 151 9.65 -9.73 -14.25
C GLU A 151 10.64 -9.20 -13.21
N ASN A 152 10.33 -9.46 -11.95
CA ASN A 152 11.13 -9.15 -10.77
C ASN A 152 11.14 -10.36 -9.83
N MET A 153 12.15 -10.40 -8.96
CA MET A 153 12.28 -11.46 -7.96
C MET A 153 12.47 -10.86 -6.57
N LEU A 154 11.66 -11.31 -5.62
CA LEU A 154 11.92 -11.14 -4.20
C LEU A 154 12.59 -12.41 -3.65
N GLU A 155 13.73 -12.25 -3.00
CA GLU A 155 14.38 -13.29 -2.19
C GLU A 155 14.29 -12.90 -0.71
N ILE A 156 13.81 -13.82 0.12
CA ILE A 156 13.80 -13.67 1.58
C ILE A 156 14.76 -14.70 2.14
N LEU A 157 15.90 -14.23 2.65
CA LEU A 157 16.86 -15.04 3.38
C LEU A 157 16.43 -15.07 4.84
N ILE A 158 16.18 -16.26 5.37
CA ILE A 158 15.77 -16.46 6.76
C ILE A 158 16.89 -17.19 7.47
N ILE A 159 17.57 -16.50 8.36
CA ILE A 159 18.66 -17.05 9.16
C ILE A 159 18.12 -17.31 10.56
N ILE A 160 18.11 -18.57 10.95
CA ILE A 160 17.66 -19.02 12.26
C ILE A 160 18.90 -19.42 13.03
N SER A 161 19.07 -18.85 14.22
CA SER A 161 20.19 -19.17 15.10
C SER A 161 19.66 -19.47 16.49
N SER A 162 20.22 -20.47 17.13
CA SER A 162 19.95 -20.77 18.52
C SER A 162 21.22 -20.69 19.36
N ARG A 163 21.09 -20.20 20.58
CA ARG A 163 22.16 -20.16 21.58
C ARG A 163 21.60 -20.60 22.93
N ALA A 164 22.31 -21.53 23.57
CA ALA A 164 22.07 -21.99 24.92
C ALA A 164 23.38 -21.91 25.72
N GLU A 165 23.27 -21.76 27.05
CA GLU A 165 24.42 -21.77 27.96
C GLU A 165 25.05 -23.16 28.07
N GLU A 166 24.23 -24.21 27.95
CA GLU A 166 24.65 -25.60 28.06
C GLU A 166 24.10 -26.45 26.91
N LYS A 167 24.77 -27.58 26.64
CA LYS A 167 24.30 -28.58 25.67
C LYS A 167 23.03 -29.23 26.19
N SER A 168 21.94 -29.12 25.43
CA SER A 168 20.66 -29.72 25.77
C SER A 168 19.92 -30.19 24.51
N PRO A 169 19.25 -31.36 24.54
CA PRO A 169 18.42 -31.81 23.44
C PRO A 169 17.32 -30.80 23.11
N CYS A 170 17.17 -30.50 21.83
CA CYS A 170 16.20 -29.53 21.34
C CYS A 170 15.66 -29.98 19.98
N ASN A 171 14.34 -29.85 19.84
CA ASN A 171 13.63 -30.06 18.58
C ASN A 171 12.96 -28.76 18.18
N VAL A 172 13.34 -28.20 17.03
CA VAL A 172 12.75 -27.00 16.46
C VAL A 172 12.23 -27.30 15.06
N SER A 173 10.97 -27.00 14.80
CA SER A 173 10.44 -26.82 13.45
C SER A 173 10.24 -25.33 13.20
N PHE A 174 10.74 -24.86 12.06
CA PHE A 174 10.45 -23.53 11.53
C PHE A 174 9.83 -23.71 10.15
N LYS A 175 8.70 -23.05 9.91
CA LYS A 175 7.97 -23.12 8.66
C LYS A 175 7.58 -21.73 8.18
N VAL A 176 7.85 -21.46 6.90
CA VAL A 176 7.22 -20.33 6.21
C VAL A 176 5.79 -20.73 5.90
N ILE A 177 4.82 -19.93 6.32
CA ILE A 177 3.41 -20.32 6.26
C ILE A 177 2.65 -19.54 5.19
N GLU A 178 1.80 -20.26 4.47
CA GLU A 178 0.77 -19.66 3.64
C GLU A 178 -0.35 -19.13 4.54
N LYS A 179 -0.80 -19.90 5.52
CA LYS A 179 -1.88 -19.53 6.46
C LYS A 179 -1.53 -19.98 7.87
N PHE A 180 -2.11 -19.33 8.87
CA PHE A 180 -1.93 -19.74 10.26
C PHE A 180 -2.57 -21.11 10.51
N SER A 181 -1.89 -21.95 11.28
CA SER A 181 -2.32 -23.32 11.57
C SER A 181 -3.54 -23.41 12.50
N VAL A 182 -3.86 -22.35 13.25
CA VAL A 182 -4.87 -22.36 14.33
C VAL A 182 -6.24 -21.87 13.87
N ASP A 183 -6.28 -20.85 13.02
CA ASP A 183 -7.49 -20.13 12.62
C ASP A 183 -7.68 -20.06 11.09
N GLY A 184 -6.69 -20.53 10.32
CA GLY A 184 -6.76 -20.61 8.85
C GLY A 184 -6.85 -19.25 8.16
N SER A 185 -6.51 -18.16 8.84
CA SER A 185 -6.63 -16.80 8.32
C SER A 185 -5.55 -16.51 7.27
N GLY A 186 -6.02 -16.32 6.02
CA GLY A 186 -5.37 -15.61 4.90
C GLY A 186 -4.01 -16.11 4.40
N PRO A 187 -3.60 -15.70 3.17
CA PRO A 187 -2.21 -15.83 2.74
C PRO A 187 -1.32 -14.84 3.50
N LEU A 188 -0.26 -15.32 4.16
CA LEU A 188 0.58 -14.54 5.07
C LEU A 188 1.93 -14.17 4.46
N THR A 189 2.39 -14.94 3.47
CA THR A 189 3.65 -14.67 2.76
C THR A 189 3.35 -14.37 1.30
N TYR A 190 3.46 -13.11 0.90
CA TYR A 190 3.14 -12.67 -0.46
C TYR A 190 3.82 -11.35 -0.84
N VAL A 191 3.84 -11.07 -2.13
CA VAL A 191 4.11 -9.75 -2.71
C VAL A 191 2.82 -9.20 -3.30
N LYS A 192 2.42 -8.01 -2.90
CA LYS A 192 1.26 -7.30 -3.46
C LYS A 192 1.76 -6.10 -4.26
N VAL A 193 1.51 -6.13 -5.55
CA VAL A 193 1.74 -5.01 -6.47
C VAL A 193 0.42 -4.28 -6.62
N GLY A 194 0.38 -2.99 -6.33
CA GLY A 194 -0.80 -2.16 -6.50
C GLY A 194 -0.42 -0.74 -6.89
N PRO A 195 -1.30 0.00 -7.58
CA PRO A 195 -1.02 1.37 -7.95
C PRO A 195 -0.86 2.26 -6.70
N LYS A 196 -0.13 3.36 -6.86
CA LYS A 196 -0.01 4.40 -5.83
C LYS A 196 -1.24 5.29 -5.79
N ASP A 197 -1.49 5.82 -4.60
CA ASP A 197 -2.44 6.87 -4.27
C ASP A 197 -1.73 7.69 -3.19
N LEU A 198 -0.96 8.68 -3.62
CA LEU A 198 -0.05 9.43 -2.74
C LEU A 198 -0.82 10.45 -1.88
N ASP A 199 -1.86 11.05 -2.43
CA ASP A 199 -2.65 12.11 -1.78
C ASP A 199 -3.93 11.60 -1.10
N ARG A 200 -4.21 10.30 -1.23
CA ARG A 200 -5.27 9.55 -0.54
C ARG A 200 -6.67 10.05 -0.88
N ASP A 201 -6.87 10.52 -2.10
CA ASP A 201 -8.18 10.95 -2.58
C ASP A 201 -9.03 9.78 -3.13
N GLY A 202 -8.44 8.58 -3.18
CA GLY A 202 -9.08 7.35 -3.66
C GLY A 202 -8.94 7.12 -5.17
N ILE A 203 -8.29 8.04 -5.88
CA ILE A 203 -7.92 7.92 -7.29
C ILE A 203 -6.43 7.58 -7.34
N TYR A 204 -6.10 6.51 -8.04
CA TYR A 204 -4.71 6.11 -8.21
C TYR A 204 -3.95 7.13 -9.06
N ASP A 205 -2.72 7.46 -8.67
CA ASP A 205 -1.82 8.44 -9.33
C ASP A 205 -1.71 8.23 -10.86
N ILE A 206 -1.93 7.00 -11.33
CA ILE A 206 -1.87 6.65 -12.76
C ILE A 206 -3.12 7.05 -13.56
N ASN A 207 -4.27 7.18 -12.90
CA ASN A 207 -5.52 7.65 -13.47
C ASN A 207 -5.85 9.07 -12.99
N ASP A 208 -5.07 9.59 -12.04
CA ASP A 208 -5.23 10.89 -11.44
C ASP A 208 -4.89 12.01 -12.44
N PRO A 209 -5.82 12.93 -12.74
CA PRO A 209 -5.56 14.07 -13.59
C PRO A 209 -4.60 15.09 -12.96
N LEU A 210 -4.47 15.11 -11.63
CA LEU A 210 -3.61 16.01 -10.86
C LEU A 210 -2.81 15.22 -9.80
N PRO A 211 -1.87 14.35 -10.21
CA PRO A 211 -1.13 13.50 -9.28
C PRO A 211 -0.44 14.34 -8.20
N ASN A 212 -0.57 13.89 -6.94
CA ASN A 212 -0.11 14.55 -5.70
C ASN A 212 -0.97 15.73 -5.21
N LEU A 213 -2.10 16.03 -5.85
CA LEU A 213 -3.04 17.06 -5.41
C LEU A 213 -4.44 16.45 -5.25
N ASN A 214 -4.93 16.47 -4.01
CA ASN A 214 -6.23 15.88 -3.70
C ASN A 214 -7.34 16.47 -4.59
N ASN A 215 -7.87 15.67 -5.52
CA ASN A 215 -8.82 16.14 -6.54
C ASN A 215 -10.11 16.67 -5.93
N VAL A 216 -10.53 16.11 -4.80
CA VAL A 216 -11.73 16.56 -4.06
C VAL A 216 -11.51 17.98 -3.52
N LEU A 217 -10.32 18.29 -3.01
CA LEU A 217 -9.97 19.63 -2.55
C LEU A 217 -9.93 20.62 -3.73
N VAL A 218 -9.26 20.26 -4.83
CA VAL A 218 -9.17 21.11 -6.02
C VAL A 218 -10.56 21.38 -6.59
N PHE A 219 -11.40 20.36 -6.72
CA PHE A 219 -12.79 20.49 -7.14
C PHE A 219 -13.57 21.44 -6.23
N SER A 220 -13.40 21.32 -4.91
CA SER A 220 -14.07 22.19 -3.94
C SER A 220 -13.69 23.66 -4.12
N ILE A 221 -12.40 23.94 -4.32
CA ILE A 221 -11.89 25.30 -4.57
C ILE A 221 -12.46 25.85 -5.89
N LEU A 222 -12.38 25.08 -6.98
CA LEU A 222 -12.88 25.48 -8.30
C LEU A 222 -14.39 25.68 -8.33
N SER A 223 -15.12 24.94 -7.49
CA SER A 223 -16.56 25.11 -7.33
C SER A 223 -16.89 26.43 -6.64
N ILE A 224 -16.12 26.86 -5.65
CA ILE A 224 -16.46 28.05 -4.85
C ILE A 224 -15.87 29.35 -5.43
N ALA A 225 -14.69 29.29 -6.06
CA ALA A 225 -13.95 30.46 -6.54
C ALA A 225 -14.77 31.46 -7.39
N PRO A 226 -15.72 31.04 -8.25
CA PRO A 226 -16.51 31.97 -9.06
C PRO A 226 -17.65 32.69 -8.30
N LEU A 227 -18.11 32.17 -7.15
CA LEU A 227 -19.27 32.68 -6.40
C LEU A 227 -19.18 34.17 -6.00
N PRO A 228 -18.06 34.67 -5.44
CA PRO A 228 -17.93 36.08 -5.06
C PRO A 228 -18.13 37.04 -6.24
N SER A 229 -17.68 36.65 -7.43
CA SER A 229 -17.82 37.47 -8.64
C SER A 229 -19.28 37.55 -9.12
N LEU A 230 -20.03 36.45 -9.00
CA LEU A 230 -21.46 36.37 -9.32
C LEU A 230 -22.30 37.17 -8.32
N ILE A 231 -21.98 37.09 -7.02
CA ILE A 231 -22.63 37.87 -5.96
C ILE A 231 -22.39 39.37 -6.16
N ARG A 232 -21.13 39.77 -6.46
CA ARG A 232 -20.79 41.18 -6.72
C ARG A 232 -21.49 41.75 -7.95
N ARG A 233 -21.66 40.95 -9.01
CA ARG A 233 -22.45 41.33 -10.21
C ARG A 233 -23.93 41.49 -9.87
N ARG A 234 -24.52 40.62 -9.06
CA ARG A 234 -25.92 40.74 -8.61
C ARG A 234 -26.13 42.02 -7.79
N ASN A 235 -25.26 42.30 -6.82
CA ASN A 235 -25.37 43.47 -5.94
C ASN A 235 -25.20 44.80 -6.70
N ARG A 236 -24.29 44.86 -7.70
CA ARG A 236 -24.20 46.02 -8.59
C ARG A 236 -25.49 46.25 -9.37
N ASN A 237 -26.08 45.19 -9.93
CA ASN A 237 -27.30 45.32 -10.73
C ASN A 237 -28.53 45.74 -9.91
N HIS A 238 -28.59 45.43 -8.60
CA HIS A 238 -29.65 45.94 -7.72
C HIS A 238 -29.39 47.36 -7.21
N GLY A 239 -28.14 47.75 -6.96
CA GLY A 239 -27.79 49.11 -6.50
C GLY A 239 -28.08 50.22 -7.51
N TYR A 240 -28.06 49.92 -8.82
CA TYR A 240 -28.46 50.88 -9.87
C TYR A 240 -29.98 51.12 -9.94
N SER A 241 -30.80 50.20 -9.43
CA SER A 241 -32.26 50.36 -9.45
C SER A 241 -32.77 51.31 -8.36
N ALA A 242 -32.01 51.54 -7.29
CA ALA A 242 -32.41 52.43 -6.19
C ALA A 242 -32.04 53.91 -6.43
N LYS A 243 -31.13 54.21 -7.37
CA LYS A 243 -30.66 55.58 -7.64
C LYS A 243 -31.47 56.36 -8.67
N HIS A 244 -32.53 55.78 -9.23
CA HIS A 244 -33.41 56.43 -10.23
C HIS A 244 -34.85 56.64 -9.73
N LEU A 245 -35.05 56.67 -8.40
CA LEU A 245 -36.36 56.86 -7.77
C LEU A 245 -36.51 58.21 -7.03
N ASN A 246 -35.64 59.18 -7.31
CA ASN A 246 -35.82 60.58 -6.90
C ASN A 246 -36.05 61.45 -8.13
#